data_AF-A0A958BMH7-F1
#
_entry.id   AF-A0A958BMH7-F1
#
_cell.length_a   1.000
_cell.length_b   1.000
_cell.length_c   1.000
_cell.angle_alpha   90.00
_cell.angle_beta   90.00
_cell.angle_gamma   90.00
#
_symmetry.space_group_name_H-M   'P 1'
#
loop_
_entity.id
_entity.type
_entity.pdbx_description
1 polymer ?
#
loop_
_entity_poly.entity_id
_entity_poly.type
_entity_poly.pdbx_seq_one_letter_code
_entity_poly.pdbx_strand_id
1 'polypeptide(L)'
;MERPFRVLGIQQIAVGAADKSALTKLWVDTFGLEVTGNYKSEKENVDEDIAVMGKGPFKVEVDLMQPIDPEKSPKVHNPPLNHIGLWIDDIHKAVEWLTGQGVRFTPGGIRKGAAGYDVTFIHPKGNEESPIGGAGVLIELVQAPQEVIDAFSKLA
;
A
#
# COMPACT_ATOMS: atom_id res chain seq x y z
N MET A 1 -27.37 -3.40 -1.94
CA MET A 1 -26.88 -2.28 -1.12
C MET A 1 -25.89 -1.50 -1.94
N GLU A 2 -25.98 -0.18 -1.93
CA GLU A 2 -25.00 0.69 -2.59
C GLU A 2 -23.68 0.68 -1.80
N ARG A 3 -22.54 0.77 -2.49
CA ARG A 3 -21.20 0.79 -1.87
C ARG A 3 -20.96 2.18 -1.25
N PRO A 4 -20.71 2.31 0.06
CA PRO A 4 -20.68 3.59 0.77
C PRO A 4 -19.32 4.31 0.72
N PHE A 5 -18.44 3.91 -0.18
CA PHE A 5 -17.08 4.45 -0.36
C PHE A 5 -16.65 4.35 -1.82
N ARG A 6 -15.61 5.10 -2.17
CA ARG A 6 -14.97 5.10 -3.49
C ARG A 6 -13.52 4.65 -3.37
N VAL A 7 -13.10 3.84 -4.33
CA VAL A 7 -11.70 3.57 -4.60
C VAL A 7 -11.26 4.58 -5.65
N LEU A 8 -10.33 5.45 -5.31
CA LEU A 8 -10.00 6.64 -6.11
C LEU A 8 -8.90 6.35 -7.13
N GLY A 9 -7.82 5.71 -6.70
CA GLY A 9 -6.65 5.44 -7.52
C GLY A 9 -5.56 4.69 -6.73
N ILE A 10 -4.41 4.50 -7.37
CA ILE A 10 -3.24 3.90 -6.72
C ILE A 10 -2.58 4.96 -5.84
N GLN A 11 -2.21 4.58 -4.62
CA GLN A 11 -1.40 5.40 -3.72
C GLN A 11 0.08 5.01 -3.83
N GLN A 12 0.37 3.71 -3.73
CA GLN A 12 1.72 3.16 -3.79
C GLN A 12 1.78 1.81 -4.50
N ILE A 13 2.96 1.51 -5.03
CA ILE A 13 3.37 0.17 -5.45
C ILE A 13 4.62 -0.19 -4.66
N ALA A 14 4.53 -1.22 -3.82
CA ALA A 14 5.65 -1.64 -3.00
C ALA A 14 6.40 -2.78 -3.69
N VAL A 15 7.69 -2.57 -3.94
CA VAL A 15 8.58 -3.54 -4.57
C VAL A 15 9.73 -3.88 -3.63
N GLY A 16 9.98 -5.17 -3.46
CA GLY A 16 10.95 -5.69 -2.50
C GLY A 16 12.09 -6.45 -3.17
N ALA A 17 13.30 -6.29 -2.61
CA ALA A 17 14.48 -7.06 -2.95
C ALA A 17 15.30 -7.36 -1.69
N ALA A 18 16.17 -8.38 -1.72
CA ALA A 18 17.06 -8.65 -0.60
C ALA A 18 18.06 -7.49 -0.36
N ASP A 19 18.40 -6.77 -1.43
CA ASP A 19 19.18 -5.54 -1.41
C ASP A 19 18.47 -4.53 -2.32
N LYS A 20 18.10 -3.35 -1.79
CA LYS A 20 17.38 -2.32 -2.55
C LYS A 20 18.27 -1.60 -3.56
N SER A 21 19.59 -1.78 -3.55
CA SER A 21 20.52 -1.17 -4.51
C SER A 21 20.16 -1.45 -5.97
N ALA A 22 19.69 -2.67 -6.27
CA ALA A 22 19.22 -3.03 -7.60
C ALA A 22 17.91 -2.31 -7.98
N LEU A 23 17.03 -2.08 -7.00
CA LEU A 23 15.80 -1.31 -7.17
C LEU A 23 16.14 0.16 -7.41
N THR A 24 17.02 0.75 -6.60
CA THR A 24 17.49 2.14 -6.78
C THR A 24 18.08 2.35 -8.18
N LYS A 25 18.94 1.43 -8.63
CA LYS A 25 19.54 1.51 -9.97
C LYS A 25 18.49 1.55 -11.08
N LEU A 26 17.42 0.77 -10.96
CA LEU A 26 16.36 0.75 -11.96
C LEU A 26 15.45 1.97 -11.84
N TRP A 27 14.81 2.15 -10.69
CA TRP A 27 13.72 3.11 -10.51
C TRP A 27 14.23 4.56 -10.42
N VAL A 28 15.37 4.78 -9.78
CA VAL A 28 15.94 6.11 -9.60
C VAL A 28 16.93 6.42 -10.71
N ASP A 29 18.00 5.64 -10.86
CA ASP A 29 19.09 6.02 -11.78
C ASP A 29 18.70 5.84 -13.26
N THR A 30 17.91 4.81 -13.58
CA THR A 30 17.55 4.50 -14.98
C THR A 30 16.23 5.13 -15.40
N PHE A 31 15.19 5.04 -14.58
CA PHE A 31 13.87 5.63 -14.88
C PHE A 31 13.74 7.10 -14.46
N GLY A 32 14.59 7.59 -13.55
CA GLY A 32 14.61 8.99 -13.15
C GLY A 32 13.53 9.40 -12.15
N LEU A 33 12.98 8.45 -11.37
CA LEU A 33 12.06 8.82 -10.28
C LEU A 33 12.80 9.57 -9.18
N GLU A 34 12.13 10.55 -8.58
CA GLU A 34 12.66 11.33 -7.45
C GLU A 34 12.41 10.57 -6.14
N VAL A 35 13.45 10.44 -5.32
CA VAL A 35 13.31 9.93 -3.94
C VAL A 35 12.88 11.08 -3.03
N THR A 36 11.72 10.94 -2.40
CA THR A 36 11.14 11.98 -1.54
C THR A 36 11.15 11.63 -0.06
N GLY A 37 11.50 10.40 0.30
CA GLY A 37 11.52 9.96 1.68
C GLY A 37 12.26 8.65 1.89
N ASN A 38 12.49 8.34 3.15
CA ASN A 38 12.99 7.05 3.62
C ASN A 38 12.20 6.67 4.88
N TYR A 39 11.91 5.38 5.03
CA TYR A 39 11.26 4.84 6.21
C TYR A 39 11.97 3.56 6.65
N LYS A 40 12.10 3.39 7.97
CA LYS A 40 12.74 2.22 8.57
C LYS A 40 11.96 1.76 9.79
N SER A 41 11.64 0.46 9.84
CA SER A 41 10.93 -0.15 10.94
C SER A 41 11.46 -1.54 11.25
N GLU A 42 12.07 -1.67 12.44
CA GLU A 42 12.49 -2.96 13.00
C GLU A 42 11.30 -3.92 13.19
N LYS A 43 10.14 -3.38 13.57
CA LYS A 43 8.93 -4.16 13.80
C LYS A 43 8.40 -4.77 12.51
N GLU A 44 8.42 -4.01 11.42
CA GLU A 44 7.93 -4.45 10.11
C GLU A 44 9.05 -5.09 9.27
N ASN A 45 10.26 -5.21 9.82
CA ASN A 45 11.48 -5.72 9.17
C ASN A 45 11.73 -5.06 7.80
N VAL A 46 11.68 -3.73 7.74
CA VAL A 46 11.76 -2.98 6.48
C VAL A 46 12.68 -1.77 6.59
N ASP A 47 13.47 -1.57 5.54
CA ASP A 47 14.21 -0.35 5.23
C ASP A 47 13.85 0.01 3.78
N GLU A 48 13.15 1.12 3.58
CA GLU A 48 12.60 1.50 2.29
C GLU A 48 12.92 2.94 1.91
N ASP A 49 13.19 3.14 0.62
CA ASP A 49 13.23 4.46 0.01
C ASP A 49 11.94 4.69 -0.78
N ILE A 50 11.35 5.88 -0.62
CA ILE A 50 10.08 6.23 -1.24
C ILE A 50 10.40 7.07 -2.48
N ALA A 51 10.28 6.45 -3.66
CA ALA A 51 10.37 7.12 -4.94
C ALA A 51 8.98 7.55 -5.41
N VAL A 52 8.87 8.59 -6.23
CA VAL A 52 7.56 9.08 -6.71
C VAL A 52 7.48 9.25 -8.22
N MET A 53 6.29 8.99 -8.75
CA MET A 53 5.90 9.32 -10.11
C MET A 53 4.55 10.04 -10.13
N GLY A 54 4.23 10.74 -11.22
CA GLY A 54 3.02 11.58 -11.30
C GLY A 54 3.23 12.97 -10.69
N LYS A 55 2.12 13.71 -10.50
CA LYS A 55 2.16 15.12 -10.06
C LYS A 55 0.97 15.48 -9.17
N GLY A 56 1.20 16.40 -8.24
CA GLY A 56 0.16 16.92 -7.35
C GLY A 56 -0.58 15.81 -6.60
N PRO A 57 -1.91 15.90 -6.47
CA PRO A 57 -2.74 14.89 -5.80
C PRO A 57 -2.79 13.51 -6.50
N PHE A 58 -2.19 13.39 -7.69
CA PHE A 58 -2.11 12.14 -8.46
C PHE A 58 -0.72 11.50 -8.41
N LYS A 59 0.14 11.94 -7.48
CA LYS A 59 1.41 11.25 -7.24
C LYS A 59 1.14 9.82 -6.77
N VAL A 60 1.98 8.91 -7.28
CA VAL A 60 2.03 7.51 -6.87
C VAL A 60 3.42 7.24 -6.33
N GLU A 61 3.48 6.66 -5.15
CA GLU A 61 4.70 6.21 -4.50
C GLU A 61 5.14 4.86 -5.08
N VAL A 62 6.46 4.65 -5.15
CA VAL A 62 7.10 3.38 -5.45
C VAL A 62 8.04 3.09 -4.29
N ASP A 63 7.61 2.21 -3.39
CA ASP A 63 8.34 1.90 -2.17
C ASP A 63 9.38 0.83 -2.47
N LEU A 64 10.66 1.22 -2.39
CA LEU A 64 11.81 0.37 -2.70
C LEU A 64 12.30 -0.30 -1.42
N MET A 65 11.76 -1.46 -1.12
CA MET A 65 11.95 -2.15 0.16
C MET A 65 13.11 -3.15 0.14
N GLN A 66 13.84 -3.20 1.25
CA GLN A 66 14.65 -4.36 1.63
C GLN A 66 14.36 -4.76 3.09
N PRO A 67 14.58 -6.04 3.47
CA PRO A 67 14.52 -6.41 4.86
C PRO A 67 15.69 -5.79 5.65
N ILE A 68 15.46 -5.47 6.93
CA ILE A 68 16.56 -5.12 7.85
C ILE A 68 17.36 -6.38 8.19
N ASP A 69 16.66 -7.48 8.43
CA ASP A 69 17.21 -8.81 8.65
C ASP A 69 16.52 -9.82 7.72
N PRO A 70 17.22 -10.39 6.71
CA PRO A 70 16.62 -11.28 5.72
C PRO A 70 16.08 -12.59 6.32
N GLU A 71 16.56 -12.97 7.52
CA GLU A 71 16.13 -14.19 8.21
C GLU A 71 14.86 -13.99 9.05
N LYS A 72 14.44 -12.73 9.27
CA LYS A 72 13.24 -12.40 10.05
C LYS A 72 12.01 -12.21 9.17
N SER A 73 10.84 -12.35 9.82
CA SER A 73 9.56 -11.93 9.26
C SER A 73 9.16 -10.57 9.84
N PRO A 74 8.43 -9.72 9.08
CA PRO A 74 7.95 -9.92 7.70
C PRO A 74 9.05 -10.03 6.63
N LYS A 75 8.79 -10.76 5.54
CA LYS A 75 9.70 -10.88 4.39
C LYS A 75 9.31 -9.90 3.29
N VAL A 76 9.62 -8.63 3.45
CA VAL A 76 9.21 -7.56 2.51
C VAL A 76 9.73 -7.74 1.07
N HIS A 77 10.80 -8.50 0.89
CA HIS A 77 11.37 -8.86 -0.41
C HIS A 77 10.68 -10.04 -1.12
N ASN A 78 9.71 -10.69 -0.48
CA ASN A 78 9.06 -11.88 -1.03
C ASN A 78 7.54 -11.88 -0.77
N PRO A 79 6.70 -11.76 -1.81
CA PRO A 79 7.07 -11.65 -3.24
C PRO A 79 7.75 -10.31 -3.61
N PRO A 80 8.48 -10.24 -4.73
CA PRO A 80 9.13 -9.00 -5.17
C PRO A 80 8.15 -7.86 -5.48
N LEU A 81 6.98 -8.16 -6.05
CA LEU A 81 5.86 -7.20 -6.05
C LEU A 81 5.07 -7.46 -4.76
N ASN A 82 5.38 -6.70 -3.72
CA ASN A 82 4.96 -7.01 -2.36
C ASN A 82 3.48 -6.72 -2.15
N HIS A 83 3.07 -5.48 -2.42
CA HIS A 83 1.67 -5.06 -2.35
C HIS A 83 1.41 -3.86 -3.25
N ILE A 84 0.12 -3.58 -3.46
CA ILE A 84 -0.37 -2.32 -4.01
C ILE A 84 -1.18 -1.62 -2.94
N GLY A 85 -1.12 -0.30 -2.89
CA GLY A 85 -2.03 0.48 -2.06
C GLY A 85 -2.98 1.34 -2.87
N LEU A 86 -4.19 1.45 -2.34
CA LEU A 86 -5.31 2.11 -2.99
C LEU A 86 -5.82 3.25 -2.13
N TRP A 87 -5.99 4.42 -2.75
CA TRP A 87 -6.67 5.54 -2.13
C TRP A 87 -8.15 5.26 -1.95
N ILE A 88 -8.64 5.41 -0.72
CA ILE A 88 -10.04 5.26 -0.31
C ILE A 88 -10.54 6.57 0.28
N ASP A 89 -11.71 7.05 -0.14
CA ASP A 89 -12.27 8.31 0.34
C ASP A 89 -12.75 8.25 1.80
N ASP A 90 -13.27 7.11 2.25
CA ASP A 90 -13.64 6.83 3.63
C ASP A 90 -13.27 5.39 4.00
N ILE A 91 -12.09 5.21 4.61
CA ILE A 91 -11.57 3.88 4.96
C ILE A 91 -12.42 3.19 6.02
N HIS A 92 -13.06 3.93 6.92
CA HIS A 92 -13.89 3.35 7.97
C HIS A 92 -15.16 2.73 7.40
N LYS A 93 -15.87 3.46 6.52
CA LYS A 93 -17.02 2.90 5.80
C LYS A 93 -16.62 1.76 4.86
N ALA A 94 -15.44 1.85 4.25
CA ALA A 94 -14.93 0.79 3.40
C ALA A 94 -14.69 -0.50 4.19
N VAL A 95 -14.00 -0.44 5.32
CA VAL A 95 -13.72 -1.60 6.16
C VAL A 95 -15.00 -2.24 6.69
N GLU A 96 -15.93 -1.43 7.20
CA GLU A 96 -17.23 -1.91 7.69
C GLU A 96 -17.99 -2.67 6.59
N TRP A 97 -18.16 -2.03 5.43
CA TRP A 97 -18.91 -2.61 4.31
C TRP A 97 -18.23 -3.86 3.74
N LEU A 98 -16.91 -3.81 3.51
CA LEU A 98 -16.14 -4.94 2.97
C LEU A 98 -16.12 -6.13 3.93
N THR A 99 -16.02 -5.89 5.24
CA THR A 99 -16.16 -6.95 6.26
C THR A 99 -17.53 -7.61 6.14
N GLY A 100 -18.60 -6.83 6.00
CA GLY A 100 -19.96 -7.34 5.76
C GLY A 100 -20.12 -8.11 4.44
N GLN A 101 -19.23 -7.91 3.46
CA GLN A 101 -19.17 -8.70 2.22
C GLN A 101 -18.33 -9.98 2.35
N GLY A 102 -17.70 -10.24 3.49
CA GLY A 102 -16.82 -11.39 3.70
C GLY A 102 -15.38 -11.18 3.24
N VAL A 103 -14.90 -9.94 3.17
CA VAL A 103 -13.49 -9.64 2.91
C VAL A 103 -12.64 -9.93 4.15
N ARG A 104 -11.56 -10.68 3.93
CA ARG A 104 -10.57 -10.99 4.96
C ARG A 104 -9.51 -9.90 5.03
N PHE A 105 -9.51 -9.15 6.12
CA PHE A 105 -8.42 -8.24 6.46
C PHE A 105 -7.26 -8.97 7.15
N THR A 106 -6.05 -8.42 7.04
CA THR A 106 -4.93 -8.85 7.88
C THR A 106 -5.17 -8.41 9.33
N PRO A 107 -4.50 -9.03 10.31
CA PRO A 107 -4.49 -8.51 11.67
C PRO A 107 -3.97 -7.06 11.74
N GLY A 108 -4.41 -6.32 12.75
CA GLY A 108 -3.92 -4.96 13.05
C GLY A 108 -4.95 -3.84 12.85
N GLY A 109 -6.03 -4.09 12.11
CA GLY A 109 -7.08 -3.09 11.86
C GLY A 109 -6.55 -1.83 11.18
N ILE A 110 -7.35 -0.75 11.27
CA ILE A 110 -6.97 0.58 10.80
C ILE A 110 -5.92 1.16 11.75
N ARG A 111 -4.76 1.57 11.20
CA ARG A 111 -3.63 2.12 11.95
C ARG A 111 -2.84 3.11 11.09
N LYS A 112 -1.86 3.81 11.66
CA LYS A 112 -0.97 4.70 10.89
C LYS A 112 0.06 3.91 10.07
N GLY A 113 0.16 4.23 8.77
CA GLY A 113 1.19 3.74 7.85
C GLY A 113 2.44 4.63 7.80
N ALA A 114 3.41 4.30 6.93
CA ALA A 114 4.71 4.97 6.83
C ALA A 114 4.58 6.47 6.49
N ALA A 115 3.68 6.82 5.58
CA ALA A 115 3.37 8.20 5.20
C ALA A 115 2.40 8.93 6.16
N GLY A 116 2.02 8.30 7.29
CA GLY A 116 1.16 8.92 8.32
C GLY A 116 -0.35 8.88 8.04
N TYR A 117 -0.78 8.26 6.94
CA TYR A 117 -2.19 8.00 6.65
C TYR A 117 -2.75 6.83 7.47
N ASP A 118 -4.08 6.78 7.61
CA ASP A 118 -4.75 5.60 8.12
C ASP A 118 -4.78 4.50 7.06
N VAL A 119 -4.35 3.30 7.44
CA VAL A 119 -4.18 2.16 6.56
C VAL A 119 -4.71 0.86 7.16
N THR A 120 -5.15 -0.04 6.30
CA THR A 120 -5.41 -1.45 6.64
C THR A 120 -5.10 -2.33 5.43
N PHE A 121 -4.92 -3.63 5.62
CA PHE A 121 -4.56 -4.53 4.53
C PHE A 121 -5.60 -5.64 4.35
N ILE A 122 -5.89 -5.97 3.09
CA ILE A 122 -6.65 -7.16 2.71
C ILE A 122 -5.68 -8.33 2.59
N HIS A 123 -5.99 -9.42 3.27
CA HIS A 123 -5.15 -10.62 3.24
C HIS A 123 -5.16 -11.23 1.82
N PRO A 124 -4.01 -11.70 1.28
CA PRO A 124 -3.95 -12.23 -0.09
C PRO A 124 -4.91 -13.40 -0.35
N LYS A 125 -5.21 -14.18 0.67
CA LYS A 125 -6.10 -15.35 0.63
C LYS A 125 -7.32 -15.15 1.52
N GLY A 126 -8.51 -15.52 1.06
CA GLY A 126 -9.67 -15.69 1.93
C GLY A 126 -9.51 -16.86 2.92
N ASN A 127 -10.53 -17.11 3.72
CA ASN A 127 -10.69 -18.28 4.59
C ASN A 127 -12.19 -18.64 4.72
N GLU A 128 -12.54 -19.62 5.56
CA GLU A 128 -13.93 -20.07 5.71
C GLU A 128 -14.88 -18.97 6.23
N GLU A 129 -14.42 -18.15 7.19
CA GLU A 129 -15.23 -17.06 7.78
C GLU A 129 -15.30 -15.81 6.88
N SER A 130 -14.26 -15.55 6.11
CA SER A 130 -14.09 -14.39 5.24
C SER A 130 -13.51 -14.84 3.89
N PRO A 131 -14.39 -15.32 2.98
CA PRO A 131 -13.96 -16.01 1.76
C PRO A 131 -13.27 -15.11 0.74
N ILE A 132 -13.42 -13.79 0.82
CA ILE A 132 -12.86 -12.86 -0.16
C ILE A 132 -11.49 -12.36 0.34
N GLY A 133 -10.41 -12.72 -0.36
CA GLY A 133 -9.08 -12.14 -0.17
C GLY A 133 -8.63 -11.30 -1.37
N GLY A 134 -7.39 -10.84 -1.37
CA GLY A 134 -6.78 -10.10 -2.50
C GLY A 134 -6.36 -10.96 -3.70
N ALA A 135 -6.93 -12.16 -3.86
CA ALA A 135 -6.65 -13.09 -4.96
C ALA A 135 -5.15 -13.37 -5.22
N GLY A 136 -4.37 -13.50 -4.14
CA GLY A 136 -2.92 -13.72 -4.20
C GLY A 136 -2.07 -12.45 -4.06
N VAL A 137 -2.69 -11.27 -4.07
CA VAL A 137 -2.03 -9.97 -3.89
C VAL A 137 -2.35 -9.42 -2.50
N LEU A 138 -1.33 -8.92 -1.79
CA LEU A 138 -1.56 -8.11 -0.59
C LEU A 138 -2.00 -6.72 -1.06
N ILE A 139 -3.13 -6.23 -0.55
CA ILE A 139 -3.71 -4.94 -0.96
C ILE A 139 -3.83 -4.06 0.27
N GLU A 140 -3.22 -2.89 0.22
CA GLU A 140 -3.36 -1.85 1.24
C GLU A 140 -4.50 -0.90 0.86
N LEU A 141 -5.36 -0.58 1.83
CA LEU A 141 -6.33 0.48 1.74
C LEU A 141 -5.79 1.67 2.52
N VAL A 142 -5.74 2.84 1.89
CA VAL A 142 -5.15 4.06 2.45
C VAL A 142 -6.20 5.16 2.45
N GLN A 143 -6.43 5.80 3.60
CA GLN A 143 -7.32 6.95 3.70
C GLN A 143 -6.77 8.13 2.91
N ALA A 144 -7.47 8.54 1.86
CA ALA A 144 -7.11 9.68 1.04
C ALA A 144 -7.28 10.99 1.82
N PRO A 145 -6.31 11.93 1.74
CA PRO A 145 -6.53 13.30 2.22
C PRO A 145 -7.53 14.02 1.30
N GLN A 146 -8.16 15.08 1.83
CA GLN A 146 -9.22 15.80 1.11
C GLN A 146 -8.78 16.30 -0.27
N GLU A 147 -7.52 16.73 -0.43
CA GLU A 147 -6.98 17.19 -1.71
C GLU A 147 -6.98 16.11 -2.81
N VAL A 148 -6.75 14.84 -2.43
CA VAL A 148 -6.80 13.69 -3.35
C VAL A 148 -8.26 13.39 -3.69
N ILE A 149 -9.15 13.39 -2.70
CA ILE A 149 -10.59 13.17 -2.89
C ILE A 149 -11.17 14.20 -3.87
N ASP A 150 -10.85 15.48 -3.67
CA ASP A 150 -11.32 16.58 -4.51
C ASP A 150 -10.76 16.49 -5.93
N ALA A 151 -9.49 16.12 -6.08
CA ALA A 151 -8.85 15.98 -7.38
C ALA A 151 -9.47 14.86 -8.21
N PHE A 152 -9.69 13.67 -7.63
CA PHE A 152 -10.34 12.56 -8.32
C PHE A 152 -11.82 12.81 -8.59
N SER A 153 -12.52 13.53 -7.72
CA SER A 153 -13.94 13.88 -7.94
C SER A 153 -14.14 14.82 -9.13
N LYS A 154 -13.13 15.60 -9.54
CA LYS A 154 -13.17 16.47 -10.72
C LYS A 154 -12.93 15.74 -12.04
N LEU A 155 -12.45 14.49 -12.00
CA LEU A 155 -12.23 13.65 -13.19
C LEU A 155 -13.43 12.78 -13.54
N ALA A 156 -14.38 12.63 -12.61
CA ALA A 156 -15.55 11.75 -12.70
C ALA A 156 -16.73 12.38 -13.46
#